data_AF-A0A4Q4KLP0-F1
#
_entry.id   AF-A0A4Q4KLP0-F1
#
_cell.length_a   1.000
_cell.length_b   1.000
_cell.length_c   1.000
_cell.angle_alpha   90.00
_cell.angle_beta   90.00
_cell.angle_gamma   90.00
#
_symmetry.space_group_name_H-M   'P 1'
#
loop_
_entity.id
_entity.type
_entity.pdbx_description
1 polymer ?
#
loop_
_entity_poly.entity_id
_entity_poly.type
_entity_poly.pdbx_seq_one_letter_code
_entity_poly.pdbx_strand_id
1 'polypeptide(L)'
;MYITMYFNTYEFSHVYFSWTRMYMTFIGIGGMAIVMFLFMRKMYTNKVKNATIIIGSLILMSVSTFLVRQQIPVDDVRWMRAMIPHHSIAILTSKNADISDPDVKKLADDIIKAQEREITEMKKMIERLENE
;
A
#
# COMPACT_ATOMS: atom_id res chain seq x y z
N MET A 1 1.37 1.43 11.18
CA MET A 1 0.77 1.84 9.89
C MET A 1 0.65 0.70 8.88
N TYR A 2 1.60 -0.23 8.78
CA TYR A 2 1.52 -1.30 7.78
C TYR A 2 0.25 -2.18 7.90
N ILE A 3 -0.03 -2.74 9.09
CA ILE A 3 -1.19 -3.62 9.32
C ILE A 3 -2.51 -2.89 9.04
N THR A 4 -2.62 -1.62 9.44
CA THR A 4 -3.85 -0.83 9.27
C THR A 4 -4.19 -0.60 7.81
N MET A 5 -3.22 -0.70 6.88
CA MET A 5 -3.51 -0.63 5.43
C MET A 5 -4.33 -1.82 4.92
N TYR A 6 -4.50 -2.90 5.69
CA TYR A 6 -5.33 -4.04 5.29
C TYR A 6 -6.78 -3.94 5.79
N PHE A 7 -7.12 -2.95 6.62
CA PHE A 7 -8.48 -2.79 7.16
C PHE A 7 -9.53 -2.49 6.09
N ASN A 8 -9.10 -2.05 4.90
CA ASN A 8 -9.95 -1.81 3.74
C ASN A 8 -9.85 -2.94 2.68
N THR A 9 -9.29 -4.09 3.03
CA THR A 9 -9.31 -5.27 2.14
C THR A 9 -10.69 -5.92 2.22
N TYR A 10 -11.35 -6.14 1.08
CA TYR A 10 -12.71 -6.70 1.04
C TYR A 10 -12.83 -8.10 1.64
N GLU A 11 -11.87 -8.99 1.33
CA GLU A 11 -11.82 -10.35 1.88
C GLU A 11 -10.51 -10.63 2.58
N PHE A 12 -10.57 -11.43 3.66
CA PHE A 12 -9.38 -11.89 4.36
C PHE A 12 -8.46 -12.74 3.46
N SER A 13 -9.03 -13.49 2.52
CA SER A 13 -8.28 -14.30 1.54
C SER A 13 -7.43 -13.45 0.57
N HIS A 14 -7.62 -12.12 0.56
CA HIS A 14 -6.88 -11.17 -0.27
C HIS A 14 -5.71 -10.51 0.49
N VAL A 15 -5.48 -10.88 1.75
CA VAL A 15 -4.40 -10.31 2.57
C VAL A 15 -3.08 -11.01 2.25
N TYR A 16 -2.21 -10.31 1.52
CA TYR A 16 -0.85 -10.76 1.20
C TYR A 16 0.17 -9.69 1.57
N PHE A 17 1.37 -10.11 1.96
CA PHE A 17 2.49 -9.18 2.17
C PHE A 17 2.84 -8.42 0.88
N SER A 18 3.19 -7.13 1.02
CA SER A 18 3.49 -6.24 -0.10
C SER A 18 4.69 -5.34 0.21
N TRP A 19 5.75 -5.50 -0.57
CA TRP A 19 6.93 -4.61 -0.56
C TRP A 19 6.52 -3.15 -0.82
N THR A 20 5.65 -2.92 -1.80
CA THR A 20 5.13 -1.59 -2.13
C THR A 20 4.44 -0.93 -0.94
N ARG A 21 3.56 -1.64 -0.21
CA ARG A 21 2.92 -1.09 1.01
C ARG A 21 3.93 -0.83 2.12
N MET A 22 4.97 -1.65 2.23
CA MET A 22 6.02 -1.44 3.21
C MET A 22 6.82 -0.17 2.91
N TYR A 23 7.19 0.07 1.64
CA TYR A 23 7.85 1.31 1.24
C TYR A 23 6.97 2.54 1.50
N MET A 24 5.68 2.47 1.18
CA MET A 24 4.73 3.55 1.50
C MET A 24 4.62 3.79 3.00
N THR A 25 4.68 2.72 3.81
CA THR A 25 4.72 2.83 5.27
C THR A 25 5.97 3.57 5.74
N PHE A 26 7.15 3.26 5.21
CA PHE A 26 8.39 3.95 5.56
C PHE A 26 8.39 5.42 5.14
N ILE A 27 7.86 5.73 3.96
CA ILE A 27 7.66 7.12 3.52
C ILE A 27 6.76 7.87 4.50
N GLY A 28 5.63 7.26 4.88
CA GLY A 28 4.69 7.85 5.85
C GLY A 28 5.29 8.06 7.24
N ILE A 29 6.05 7.08 7.76
CA ILE A 29 6.74 7.18 9.05
C ILE A 29 7.77 8.32 9.02
N GLY A 30 8.60 8.39 7.97
CA GLY A 30 9.59 9.46 7.85
C GLY A 30 8.94 10.84 7.71
N GLY A 31 7.88 10.95 6.91
CA GLY A 31 7.14 12.20 6.74
C GLY A 31 6.49 12.66 8.05
N MET A 32 5.85 11.74 8.78
CA MET A 32 5.23 12.04 10.07
C MET A 32 6.27 12.45 11.12
N ALA A 33 7.43 11.79 11.17
CA ALA A 33 8.51 12.16 12.09
C ALA A 33 9.00 13.60 11.85
N ILE A 34 9.12 14.03 10.59
CA ILE A 34 9.48 15.41 10.24
C ILE A 34 8.37 16.38 10.66
N VAL A 35 7.11 16.07 10.36
CA VAL A 35 5.96 16.90 10.77
C VAL A 35 5.94 17.06 12.29
N MET A 36 5.98 15.97 13.05
CA MET A 36 6.00 16.01 14.52
C MET A 36 7.15 16.85 15.06
N PHE A 37 8.35 16.69 14.48
CA PHE A 37 9.50 17.50 14.88
C PHE A 37 9.27 19.00 14.66
N LEU A 38 8.68 19.40 13.53
CA LEU A 38 8.40 20.81 13.22
C LEU A 38 7.38 21.43 14.19
N PHE A 39 6.32 20.70 14.54
CA PHE A 39 5.26 21.21 15.42
C PHE A 39 5.65 21.16 16.91
N MET A 40 6.46 20.19 17.32
CA MET A 40 6.83 19.98 18.73
C MET A 40 8.27 20.39 19.04
N ARG A 41 8.86 21.32 18.27
CA ARG A 41 10.27 21.74 18.40
C ARG A 41 10.71 22.07 19.84
N LYS A 42 9.83 22.69 20.64
CA LYS A 42 10.14 23.10 22.02
C LYS A 42 10.32 21.92 23.00
N MET A 43 9.79 20.74 22.67
CA MET A 43 9.95 19.53 23.49
C MET A 43 11.27 18.80 23.22
N TYR A 44 11.90 19.07 22.08
CA TYR A 44 13.08 18.36 21.61
C TYR A 44 14.36 19.14 21.92
N THR A 45 14.91 18.97 23.12
CA THR A 45 16.04 19.77 23.62
C THR A 45 17.41 19.32 23.11
N ASN A 46 17.59 18.03 22.78
CA ASN A 46 18.88 17.49 22.35
C ASN A 46 19.09 17.63 20.83
N LYS A 47 19.91 18.61 20.42
CA LYS A 47 20.19 18.91 19.01
C LYS A 47 20.73 17.72 18.22
N VAL A 48 21.54 16.86 18.82
CA VAL A 48 22.13 15.70 18.14
C VAL A 48 21.05 14.66 17.84
N LYS A 49 20.24 14.28 18.83
CA LYS A 49 19.12 13.33 18.64
C LYS A 49 18.13 13.84 17.59
N ASN A 50 17.84 15.12 17.62
CA ASN A 50 16.94 15.77 16.66
C ASN A 50 17.49 15.69 15.23
N ALA A 51 18.77 16.04 15.05
CA ALA A 51 19.43 15.94 13.75
C ALA A 51 19.44 14.50 13.24
N THR A 52 19.73 13.52 14.11
CA THR A 52 19.68 12.10 13.77
C THR A 52 18.29 11.67 13.30
N ILE A 53 17.22 12.07 14.01
CA ILE A 53 15.84 11.74 13.63
C ILE A 53 15.51 12.33 12.26
N ILE A 54 15.85 13.60 12.02
CA ILE A 54 15.52 14.28 10.76
C ILE A 54 16.31 13.71 9.59
N ILE A 55 17.62 13.57 9.72
CA ILE A 55 18.49 13.01 8.66
C ILE A 55 18.08 11.56 8.39
N GLY A 56 17.87 10.76 9.44
CA GLY A 56 17.40 9.38 9.32
C GLY A 56 16.04 9.29 8.61
N SER A 57 15.10 10.18 8.94
CA SER A 57 13.79 10.22 8.28
C SER A 57 13.89 10.59 6.80
N LEU A 58 14.72 11.60 6.46
CA LEU A 58 14.93 12.02 5.07
C LEU A 58 15.59 10.90 4.25
N ILE A 59 16.57 10.20 4.80
CA ILE A 59 17.21 9.04 4.15
C ILE A 59 16.19 7.93 3.96
N LEU A 60 15.44 7.56 5.01
CA LEU A 60 14.43 6.51 4.95
C LEU A 60 13.38 6.81 3.86
N MET A 61 12.90 8.05 3.79
CA MET A 61 11.96 8.48 2.76
C MET A 61 12.58 8.41 1.36
N SER A 62 13.80 8.92 1.19
CA SER A 62 14.48 8.97 -0.11
C SER A 62 14.75 7.57 -0.66
N VAL A 63 15.29 6.68 0.18
CA VAL A 63 15.54 5.28 -0.18
C VAL A 63 14.24 4.54 -0.47
N SER A 64 13.22 4.69 0.38
CA SER A 64 11.92 4.03 0.17
C SER A 64 11.23 4.53 -1.10
N THR A 65 11.33 5.83 -1.39
CA THR A 65 10.81 6.43 -2.62
C THR A 65 11.54 5.91 -3.85
N PHE A 66 12.87 5.78 -3.77
CA PHE A 66 13.64 5.16 -4.84
C PHE A 66 13.22 3.70 -5.08
N LEU A 67 13.18 2.88 -4.02
CA LEU A 67 12.81 1.46 -4.12
C LEU A 67 11.41 1.25 -4.68
N VAL A 68 10.43 2.03 -4.22
CA VAL A 68 9.05 1.91 -4.72
C VAL A 68 8.91 2.40 -6.16
N ARG A 69 9.67 3.40 -6.60
CA ARG A 69 9.64 3.86 -8.00
C ARG A 69 10.36 2.91 -8.95
N GLN A 70 11.39 2.22 -8.47
CA GLN A 70 12.12 1.23 -9.25
C GLN A 70 11.53 -0.19 -9.15
N GLN A 71 10.53 -0.40 -8.29
CA GLN A 71 9.92 -1.71 -8.04
C GLN A 71 10.96 -2.79 -7.66
N ILE A 72 11.95 -2.43 -6.84
CA ILE A 72 12.97 -3.36 -6.34
C ILE A 72 12.56 -3.82 -4.94
N PRO A 73 12.60 -5.13 -4.60
CA PRO A 73 12.81 -6.31 -5.44
C PRO A 73 11.48 -6.99 -5.79
N VAL A 74 10.64 -6.36 -6.60
CA VAL A 74 9.30 -6.86 -6.96
C VAL A 74 9.39 -7.74 -8.21
N ASP A 75 9.33 -9.05 -8.02
CA ASP A 75 9.20 -10.06 -9.08
C ASP A 75 7.71 -10.38 -9.37
N ASP A 76 7.44 -11.30 -10.31
CA ASP A 76 6.08 -11.66 -10.74
C ASP A 76 5.16 -12.04 -9.57
N VAL A 77 5.64 -12.91 -8.67
CA VAL A 77 4.86 -13.37 -7.52
C VAL A 77 4.63 -12.24 -6.52
N ARG A 78 5.66 -11.43 -6.23
CA ARG A 78 5.54 -10.28 -5.31
C ARG A 78 4.61 -9.21 -5.89
N TRP A 79 4.64 -9.01 -7.20
CA TRP A 79 3.75 -8.09 -7.90
C TRP A 79 2.30 -8.53 -7.76
N MET A 80 1.99 -9.80 -8.08
CA MET A 80 0.64 -10.35 -7.95
C MET A 80 0.13 -10.33 -6.51
N ARG A 81 0.99 -10.70 -5.54
CA ARG A 81 0.67 -10.60 -4.11
C ARG A 81 0.37 -9.16 -3.67
N ALA A 82 1.03 -8.17 -4.24
CA ALA A 82 0.71 -6.77 -3.96
C ALA A 82 -0.58 -6.29 -4.65
N MET A 83 -0.90 -6.83 -5.82
CA MET A 83 -2.09 -6.43 -6.60
C MET A 83 -3.39 -7.04 -6.07
N ILE A 84 -3.39 -8.28 -5.57
CA ILE A 84 -4.60 -8.88 -4.98
C ILE A 84 -5.27 -7.97 -3.91
N PRO A 85 -4.57 -7.48 -2.87
CA PRO A 85 -5.17 -6.57 -1.90
C PRO A 85 -5.47 -5.18 -2.48
N HIS A 86 -4.80 -4.75 -3.56
CA HIS A 86 -5.14 -3.50 -4.25
C HIS A 86 -6.51 -3.64 -4.95
N HIS A 87 -6.69 -4.71 -5.72
CA HIS A 87 -7.96 -5.05 -6.38
C HIS A 87 -9.09 -5.25 -5.37
N SER A 88 -8.79 -5.90 -4.25
CA SER A 88 -9.73 -6.09 -3.14
C SER A 88 -10.28 -4.77 -2.58
N ILE A 89 -9.46 -3.70 -2.52
CA ILE A 89 -9.94 -2.38 -2.09
C ILE A 89 -10.91 -1.80 -3.13
N ALA A 90 -10.63 -1.93 -4.42
CA ALA A 90 -11.52 -1.45 -5.49
C ALA A 90 -12.88 -2.15 -5.43
N ILE A 91 -12.92 -3.45 -5.12
CA ILE A 91 -14.16 -4.19 -4.89
C ILE A 91 -14.90 -3.64 -3.66
N LEU A 92 -14.22 -3.46 -2.53
CA LEU A 92 -14.83 -2.91 -1.31
C LEU A 92 -15.47 -1.54 -1.59
N THR A 93 -14.73 -0.61 -2.20
CA THR A 93 -15.22 0.75 -2.43
C THR A 93 -16.35 0.79 -3.45
N SER A 94 -16.27 -0.03 -4.51
CA SER A 94 -17.32 -0.09 -5.54
C SER A 94 -18.61 -0.71 -5.02
N LYS A 95 -18.53 -1.72 -4.14
CA LYS A 95 -19.71 -2.36 -3.52
C LYS A 95 -20.41 -1.49 -2.49
N ASN A 96 -19.69 -0.61 -1.79
CA ASN A 96 -20.22 0.14 -0.65
C ASN A 96 -20.43 1.64 -0.92
N ALA A 97 -19.99 2.17 -2.07
CA ALA A 97 -20.24 3.55 -2.43
C ALA A 97 -21.72 3.77 -2.77
N ASP A 98 -22.28 4.89 -2.29
CA ASP A 98 -23.65 5.31 -2.62
C ASP A 98 -23.65 6.02 -3.99
N ILE A 99 -23.76 5.21 -5.06
CA ILE A 99 -23.71 5.66 -6.45
C ILE A 99 -25.12 5.64 -7.05
N SER A 100 -25.63 6.81 -7.40
CA SER A 100 -26.98 7.00 -7.95
C SER A 100 -27.03 7.15 -9.47
N ASP A 101 -25.96 7.69 -10.07
CA ASP A 101 -25.87 7.85 -11.52
C ASP A 101 -25.79 6.48 -12.24
N PRO A 102 -26.65 6.20 -13.24
CA PRO A 102 -26.68 4.89 -13.90
C PRO A 102 -25.39 4.50 -14.60
N ASP A 103 -24.69 5.45 -15.24
CA ASP A 103 -23.45 5.18 -15.97
C ASP A 103 -22.31 4.91 -15.00
N VAL A 104 -22.24 5.66 -13.90
CA VAL A 104 -21.25 5.42 -12.83
C VAL A 104 -21.52 4.08 -12.13
N LYS A 105 -22.79 3.71 -11.91
CA LYS A 105 -23.14 2.41 -11.32
C LYS A 105 -22.72 1.25 -12.21
N LYS A 106 -22.98 1.36 -13.52
CA LYS A 106 -22.52 0.36 -14.50
C LYS A 106 -20.99 0.23 -14.48
N LEU A 107 -20.27 1.34 -14.43
CA LEU A 107 -18.81 1.33 -14.31
C LEU A 107 -18.33 0.61 -13.03
N ALA A 108 -18.98 0.87 -11.89
CA ALA A 108 -18.65 0.20 -10.63
C ALA A 108 -18.87 -1.32 -10.70
N ASP A 109 -19.99 -1.77 -11.30
CA ASP A 109 -20.27 -3.19 -11.52
C ASP A 109 -19.24 -3.86 -12.44
N ASP A 110 -18.83 -3.16 -13.50
CA ASP A 110 -17.82 -3.64 -14.45
C ASP A 110 -16.43 -3.74 -13.80
N ILE A 111 -16.06 -2.76 -12.95
CA ILE A 111 -14.85 -2.81 -12.13
C ILE A 111 -14.89 -4.04 -11.21
N ILE A 112 -15.97 -4.26 -10.46
CA ILE A 112 -16.08 -5.41 -9.55
C ILE A 112 -15.82 -6.73 -10.29
N LYS A 113 -16.52 -6.95 -11.41
CA LYS A 113 -16.39 -8.18 -12.21
C LYS A 113 -14.97 -8.39 -12.74
N ALA A 114 -14.34 -7.33 -13.25
CA ALA A 114 -12.98 -7.42 -13.76
C ALA A 114 -11.99 -7.76 -12.65
N GLN A 115 -12.10 -7.08 -11.49
CA GLN A 115 -11.18 -7.23 -10.37
C GLN A 115 -11.31 -8.61 -9.70
N GLU A 116 -12.53 -9.16 -9.56
CA GLU A 116 -12.75 -10.52 -9.05
C GLU A 116 -12.13 -11.59 -9.97
N ARG A 117 -12.27 -11.43 -11.29
CA ARG A 117 -11.64 -12.31 -12.28
C ARG A 117 -10.11 -12.25 -12.20
N GLU A 118 -9.54 -11.04 -12.20
CA GLU A 118 -8.09 -10.83 -12.14
C GLU A 118 -7.48 -11.37 -10.84
N ILE A 119 -8.16 -11.26 -9.69
CA ILE A 119 -7.72 -11.89 -8.43
C ILE A 119 -7.63 -13.41 -8.58
N THR A 120 -8.62 -14.03 -9.23
CA THR A 120 -8.64 -15.48 -9.46
C THR A 120 -7.48 -15.92 -10.36
N GLU A 121 -7.22 -15.16 -11.42
CA GLU A 121 -6.10 -15.41 -12.33
C GLU A 121 -4.75 -15.26 -11.62
N MET A 122 -4.57 -14.18 -10.85
CA MET A 122 -3.35 -13.96 -10.06
C MET A 122 -3.11 -15.07 -9.04
N LYS A 123 -4.13 -15.52 -8.30
CA LYS A 123 -4.01 -16.64 -7.35
C LYS A 123 -3.52 -17.92 -8.05
N LYS A 124 -4.09 -18.26 -9.21
CA LYS A 124 -3.68 -19.43 -10.01
C LYS A 124 -2.25 -19.30 -10.53
N MET A 125 -1.86 -18.11 -10.99
CA MET A 125 -0.49 -17.88 -11.48
C MET A 125 0.55 -17.93 -10.36
N ILE A 126 0.23 -17.41 -9.18
CA ILE A 126 1.08 -17.55 -7.99
C ILE A 126 1.27 -19.03 -7.65
N GLU A 127 0.18 -19.80 -7.55
CA GLU A 127 0.25 -21.23 -7.23
C GLU A 127 1.09 -22.00 -8.26
N ARG A 128 0.95 -21.69 -9.56
CA ARG A 128 1.79 -22.30 -10.60
C ARG A 128 3.27 -21.97 -10.41
N LEU A 129 3.62 -20.70 -10.22
CA LEU A 129 5.01 -20.24 -10.11
C LEU A 129 5.70 -20.68 -8.81
N GLU A 130 4.95 -20.95 -7.74
CA GLU A 130 5.50 -21.44 -6.47
C GLU A 130 5.70 -22.97 -6.45
N ASN A 131 5.09 -23.69 -7.39
CA ASN A 131 5.20 -25.14 -7.54
C ASN A 131 6.17 -25.57 -8.67
N GLU A 132 6.76 -24.60 -9.39
CA GLU A 132 7.85 -24.79 -10.35
C GLU A 132 9.21 -24.83 -9.65
#